data_AF-J0WVB7-F1
#
_entry.id   AF-J0WVB7-F1
#
_cell.length_a   1.000
_cell.length_b   1.000
_cell.length_c   1.000
_cell.angle_alpha   90.00
_cell.angle_beta   90.00
_cell.angle_gamma   90.00
#
_symmetry.space_group_name_H-M   'P 1'
#
loop_
_entity.id
_entity.type
_entity.pdbx_description
1 polymer ?
#
loop_
_entity_poly.entity_id
_entity_poly.type
_entity_poly.pdbx_seq_one_letter_code
_entity_poly.pdbx_strand_id
1 'polypeptide(L)'
;ADFFLRIVRGRQGDHNSGEKKLFRIFEAAHARAVMTHLGHEVLDIMPDWDHAPLVGNAIDKMIASQGGSHVWASLSDERREQLREECLESLAHDLGVKHLSDLPPEKQASLRFFAWAGCAMHKELNSVVGGEQGMRAFWEANGLPGPMKLHNKDNAAAAKSGDSKAKERADNVSQAG
;
A
#
# COMPACT_ATOMS: atom_id res chain seq x y z
N ALA A 1 1.07 -13.50 9.20
CA ALA A 1 0.70 -12.49 8.20
C ALA A 1 1.34 -12.77 6.84
N ASP A 2 2.61 -13.21 6.82
CA ASP A 2 3.39 -13.44 5.60
C ASP A 2 2.77 -14.45 4.62
N PHE A 3 2.25 -15.58 5.12
CA PHE A 3 1.51 -16.55 4.29
C PHE A 3 0.34 -15.93 3.51
N PHE A 4 -0.43 -15.05 4.16
CA PHE A 4 -1.56 -14.37 3.51
C PHE A 4 -1.08 -13.44 2.40
N LEU A 5 -0.04 -12.65 2.67
CA LEU A 5 0.53 -11.73 1.69
C LEU A 5 1.09 -12.45 0.47
N ARG A 6 1.56 -13.69 0.60
CA ARG A 6 2.01 -14.54 -0.51
C ARG A 6 0.87 -15.01 -1.43
N ILE A 7 -0.31 -15.28 -0.87
CA ILE A 7 -1.44 -15.85 -1.64
C ILE A 7 -2.37 -14.77 -2.22
N VAL A 8 -2.32 -13.54 -1.71
CA VAL A 8 -3.09 -12.43 -2.28
C VAL A 8 -2.48 -12.04 -3.62
N ARG A 9 -3.24 -12.20 -4.70
CA ARG A 9 -2.79 -11.92 -6.08
C ARG A 9 -3.32 -10.61 -6.65
N GLY A 10 -3.92 -9.76 -5.84
CA GLY A 10 -4.42 -8.48 -6.31
C GLY A 10 -5.36 -7.79 -5.34
N ARG A 11 -5.79 -6.59 -5.73
CA ARG A 11 -6.68 -5.75 -4.94
C ARG A 11 -7.66 -4.96 -5.82
N GLN A 12 -8.83 -4.71 -5.26
CA GLN A 12 -9.85 -3.82 -5.81
C GLN A 12 -9.83 -2.48 -5.04
N GLY A 13 -10.16 -1.39 -5.73
CA GLY A 13 -10.26 -0.04 -5.16
C GLY A 13 -9.23 0.94 -5.73
N ASP A 14 -9.71 2.12 -6.10
CA ASP A 14 -8.92 3.27 -6.54
C ASP A 14 -9.66 4.62 -6.38
N HIS A 15 -10.71 4.66 -5.55
CA HIS A 15 -11.61 5.79 -5.32
C HIS A 15 -10.91 7.04 -4.85
N ASN A 16 -9.85 6.88 -4.07
CA ASN A 16 -9.06 7.97 -3.56
C ASN A 16 -7.56 7.62 -3.59
N SER A 17 -6.72 8.63 -3.37
CA SER A 17 -5.27 8.47 -3.34
C SER A 17 -4.80 7.49 -2.26
N GLY A 18 -5.54 7.36 -1.16
CA GLY A 18 -5.28 6.38 -0.09
C GLY A 18 -5.42 4.95 -0.56
N GLU A 19 -6.47 4.62 -1.33
CA GLU A 19 -6.66 3.28 -1.90
C GLU A 19 -5.57 2.92 -2.90
N LYS A 20 -5.17 3.88 -3.75
CA LYS A 20 -4.04 3.71 -4.69
C LYS A 20 -2.72 3.46 -3.95
N LYS A 21 -2.48 4.21 -2.87
CA LYS A 21 -1.31 4.01 -2.01
C LYS A 21 -1.34 2.63 -1.37
N LEU A 22 -2.51 2.20 -0.89
CA LEU A 22 -2.67 0.90 -0.25
C LEU A 22 -2.46 -0.26 -1.23
N PHE A 23 -2.89 -0.14 -2.49
CA PHE A 23 -2.53 -1.09 -3.54
C PHE A 23 -1.00 -1.28 -3.65
N ARG A 24 -0.24 -0.19 -3.76
CA ARG A 24 1.22 -0.24 -3.87
C ARG A 24 1.89 -0.87 -2.64
N ILE A 25 1.37 -0.58 -1.45
CA ILE A 25 1.84 -1.20 -0.20
C ILE A 25 1.63 -2.71 -0.25
N PHE A 26 0.46 -3.17 -0.67
CA PHE A 26 0.15 -4.60 -0.78
C PHE A 26 0.96 -5.29 -1.88
N GLU A 27 1.17 -4.65 -3.02
CA GLU A 27 2.00 -5.18 -4.11
C GLU A 27 3.45 -5.38 -3.64
N ALA A 28 4.04 -4.36 -2.99
CA ALA A 28 5.38 -4.46 -2.43
C ALA A 28 5.47 -5.52 -1.33
N ALA A 29 4.45 -5.60 -0.46
CA ALA A 29 4.39 -6.60 0.60
C ALA A 29 4.25 -8.03 0.06
N HIS A 30 3.42 -8.25 -0.97
CA HIS A 30 3.31 -9.53 -1.67
C HIS A 30 4.65 -9.91 -2.32
N ALA A 31 5.30 -8.98 -3.03
CA ALA A 31 6.60 -9.24 -3.64
C ALA A 31 7.64 -9.67 -2.60
N ARG A 32 7.75 -8.94 -1.47
CA ARG A 32 8.65 -9.30 -0.37
C ARG A 32 8.32 -10.67 0.21
N ALA A 33 7.06 -10.94 0.52
CA ALA A 33 6.61 -12.23 1.06
C ALA A 33 6.94 -13.41 0.13
N VAL A 34 6.76 -13.22 -1.18
CA VAL A 34 7.14 -14.23 -2.18
C VAL A 34 8.64 -14.49 -2.17
N MET A 35 9.49 -13.45 -2.17
CA MET A 35 10.94 -13.63 -2.14
C MET A 35 11.39 -14.29 -0.83
N THR A 36 10.97 -13.78 0.31
CA THR A 36 11.35 -14.35 1.62
C THR A 36 10.95 -15.82 1.71
N HIS A 37 9.76 -16.17 1.23
CA HIS A 37 9.32 -17.56 1.20
C HIS A 37 10.19 -18.46 0.31
N LEU A 38 10.49 -18.05 -0.92
CA LEU A 38 11.40 -18.80 -1.81
C LEU A 38 12.78 -18.96 -1.16
N GLY A 39 13.23 -17.96 -0.41
CA GLY A 39 14.45 -18.01 0.38
C GLY A 39 14.43 -19.08 1.46
N HIS A 40 13.33 -19.19 2.20
CA HIS A 40 13.16 -20.26 3.19
C HIS A 40 13.16 -21.63 2.52
N GLU A 41 12.50 -21.80 1.36
CA GLU A 41 12.54 -23.07 0.62
C GLU A 41 13.98 -23.45 0.22
N VAL A 42 14.81 -22.47 -0.13
CA VAL A 42 16.24 -22.70 -0.41
C VAL A 42 17.00 -23.11 0.84
N LEU A 43 16.78 -22.42 1.97
CA LEU A 43 17.44 -22.73 3.24
C LEU A 43 17.04 -24.11 3.77
N ASP A 44 15.76 -24.49 3.66
CA ASP A 44 15.21 -25.74 4.18
C ASP A 44 15.81 -26.98 3.49
N ILE A 45 16.20 -26.85 2.21
CA ILE A 45 16.81 -27.94 1.44
C ILE A 45 18.35 -27.84 1.38
N MET A 46 18.93 -26.76 1.91
CA MET A 46 20.37 -26.54 1.89
C MET A 46 21.06 -27.51 2.86
N PRO A 47 22.12 -28.20 2.45
CA PRO A 47 22.87 -29.04 3.36
C PRO A 47 23.51 -28.24 4.50
N ASP A 48 23.63 -28.85 5.68
CA ASP A 48 24.16 -28.20 6.89
C ASP A 48 25.53 -27.55 6.68
N TRP A 49 26.41 -28.17 5.88
CA TRP A 49 27.76 -27.67 5.61
C TRP A 49 27.78 -26.38 4.78
N ASP A 50 26.74 -26.11 3.99
CA ASP A 50 26.56 -24.85 3.26
C ASP A 50 25.70 -23.85 4.05
N HIS A 51 24.72 -24.36 4.80
CA HIS A 51 23.81 -23.56 5.62
C HIS A 51 24.52 -22.85 6.78
N ALA A 52 25.28 -23.59 7.59
CA ALA A 52 25.97 -23.06 8.76
C ALA A 52 26.91 -21.88 8.44
N PRO A 53 27.83 -21.96 7.45
CA PRO A 53 28.70 -20.83 7.13
C PRO A 53 27.92 -19.65 6.53
N LEU A 54 26.85 -19.91 5.77
CA LEU A 54 26.03 -18.84 5.20
C LEU A 54 25.35 -18.01 6.28
N VAL A 55 24.67 -18.67 7.22
CA VAL A 55 23.99 -18.02 8.34
C VAL A 55 24.99 -17.35 9.28
N GLY A 56 26.09 -18.03 9.61
CA GLY A 56 27.16 -17.48 10.45
C GLY A 56 27.72 -16.17 9.87
N ASN A 57 28.05 -16.16 8.57
CA ASN A 57 28.54 -14.96 7.89
C ASN A 57 27.51 -13.81 7.89
N ALA A 58 26.21 -14.11 7.78
CA ALA A 58 25.16 -13.08 7.85
C ALA A 58 25.07 -12.47 9.25
N ILE A 59 25.10 -13.31 10.29
CA ILE A 59 25.10 -12.88 11.69
C ILE A 59 26.34 -12.04 12.00
N ASP A 60 27.52 -12.46 11.58
CA ASP A 60 28.77 -11.72 11.82
C ASP A 60 28.74 -10.32 11.18
N LYS A 61 28.20 -10.21 9.96
CA LYS A 61 28.01 -8.91 9.29
C LYS A 61 27.00 -8.02 10.03
N MET A 62 25.90 -8.60 10.51
CA MET A 62 24.91 -7.88 11.30
C MET A 62 25.52 -7.39 12.63
N ILE A 63 26.28 -8.22 13.33
CA ILE A 63 26.99 -7.82 14.56
C ILE A 63 27.96 -6.66 14.26
N ALA A 64 28.73 -6.77 13.19
CA ALA A 64 29.62 -5.70 12.75
C ALA A 64 28.85 -4.39 12.46
N SER A 65 27.68 -4.45 11.83
CA SER A 65 26.87 -3.26 11.54
C SER A 65 26.26 -2.61 12.78
N GLN A 66 26.10 -3.35 13.88
CA GLN A 66 25.67 -2.79 15.17
C GLN A 66 26.81 -2.14 15.98
N GLY A 67 28.03 -2.08 15.45
CA GLY A 67 29.21 -1.57 16.15
C GLY A 67 30.11 -2.65 16.75
N GLY A 68 29.94 -3.90 16.31
CA GLY A 68 30.78 -5.03 16.68
C GLY A 68 30.39 -5.72 17.98
N SER A 69 31.16 -6.75 18.33
CA SER A 69 30.80 -7.72 19.38
C SER A 69 30.62 -7.11 20.77
N HIS A 70 31.34 -6.03 21.10
CA HIS A 70 31.19 -5.35 22.39
C HIS A 70 29.83 -4.65 22.50
N VAL A 71 29.42 -3.91 21.45
CA VAL A 71 28.11 -3.26 21.43
C VAL A 71 27.02 -4.32 21.42
N TRP A 72 27.18 -5.38 20.61
CA TRP A 72 26.27 -6.52 20.58
C TRP A 72 26.05 -7.16 21.96
N ALA A 73 27.13 -7.41 22.70
CA ALA A 73 27.05 -7.99 24.05
C ALA A 73 26.36 -7.06 25.08
N SER A 74 26.34 -5.75 24.83
CA SER A 74 25.65 -4.77 25.68
C SER A 74 24.16 -4.63 25.40
N LEU A 75 23.66 -5.20 24.29
CA LEU A 75 22.24 -5.18 23.94
C LEU A 75 21.43 -6.14 24.82
N SER A 76 20.18 -5.78 25.09
CA SER A 76 19.24 -6.68 25.75
C SER A 76 19.02 -7.96 24.93
N ASP A 77 18.60 -9.04 25.59
CA ASP A 77 18.29 -10.31 24.91
C ASP A 77 17.19 -10.13 23.86
N GLU A 78 16.16 -9.34 24.17
CA GLU A 78 15.06 -9.05 23.26
C GLU A 78 15.56 -8.33 22.00
N ARG A 79 16.46 -7.35 22.16
CA ARG A 79 16.99 -6.61 21.02
C ARG A 79 17.91 -7.48 20.16
N ARG A 80 18.72 -8.34 20.79
CA ARG A 80 19.55 -9.31 20.06
C ARG A 80 18.69 -10.30 19.29
N GLU A 81 17.59 -10.76 19.87
CA GLU A 81 16.69 -11.68 19.19
C GLU A 81 16.00 -11.02 17.99
N GLN A 82 15.44 -9.82 18.19
CA GLN A 82 14.84 -9.06 17.10
C GLN A 82 15.81 -8.84 15.93
N LEU A 83 17.07 -8.48 16.23
CA LEU A 83 18.10 -8.27 15.20
C LEU A 83 18.50 -9.57 14.49
N ARG A 84 18.49 -10.71 15.20
CA ARG A 84 18.72 -12.02 14.58
C ARG A 84 17.57 -12.39 13.66
N GLU A 85 16.33 -12.24 14.09
CA GLU A 85 15.15 -12.49 13.26
C GLU A 85 15.17 -11.63 11.98
N GLU A 86 15.40 -10.31 12.13
CA GLU A 86 15.52 -9.38 11.00
C GLU A 86 16.66 -9.77 10.04
N CYS A 87 17.80 -10.23 10.58
CA CYS A 87 18.94 -10.70 9.78
C CYS A 87 18.59 -11.96 8.97
N LEU A 88 17.95 -12.95 9.60
CA LEU A 88 17.57 -14.19 8.95
C LEU A 88 16.49 -13.96 7.90
N GLU A 89 15.48 -13.12 8.18
CA GLU A 89 14.48 -12.74 7.18
C GLU A 89 15.10 -12.03 5.96
N SER A 90 16.09 -11.16 6.19
CA SER A 90 16.81 -10.49 5.10
C SER A 90 17.65 -11.46 4.27
N LEU A 91 18.34 -12.39 4.94
CA LEU A 91 19.12 -13.43 4.27
C LEU A 91 18.21 -14.30 3.38
N ALA A 92 17.07 -14.73 3.92
CA ALA A 92 16.06 -15.47 3.18
C ALA A 92 15.57 -14.67 1.97
N HIS A 93 15.17 -13.41 2.17
CA HIS A 93 14.73 -12.56 1.07
C HIS A 93 15.77 -12.51 -0.07
N ASP A 94 17.05 -12.29 0.25
CA ASP A 94 18.13 -12.22 -0.75
C ASP A 94 18.37 -13.54 -1.48
N LEU A 95 18.26 -14.67 -0.77
CA LEU A 95 18.30 -15.99 -1.39
C LEU A 95 17.12 -16.21 -2.34
N GLY A 96 15.91 -15.81 -1.93
CA GLY A 96 14.72 -15.94 -2.75
C GLY A 96 14.76 -15.06 -4.00
N VAL A 97 15.34 -13.87 -3.94
CA VAL A 97 15.57 -13.02 -5.11
C VAL A 97 16.48 -13.71 -6.12
N LYS A 98 17.57 -14.35 -5.65
CA LYS A 98 18.48 -15.13 -6.49
C LYS A 98 17.75 -16.33 -7.09
N HIS A 99 17.09 -17.12 -6.25
CA HIS A 99 16.37 -18.30 -6.68
C HIS A 99 15.28 -17.99 -7.71
N LEU A 100 14.52 -16.91 -7.52
CA LEU A 100 13.53 -16.46 -8.48
C LEU A 100 14.16 -16.14 -9.85
N SER A 101 15.36 -15.55 -9.86
CA SER A 101 16.05 -15.20 -11.10
C SER A 101 16.47 -16.44 -11.91
N ASP A 102 16.69 -17.56 -11.23
CA ASP A 102 17.03 -18.86 -11.84
C ASP A 102 15.80 -19.63 -12.35
N LEU A 103 14.59 -19.22 -11.94
CA LEU A 103 13.36 -19.87 -12.39
C LEU A 103 13.03 -19.53 -13.85
N PRO A 104 12.30 -20.40 -14.57
CA PRO A 104 11.77 -20.10 -15.89
C PRO A 104 10.91 -18.82 -15.92
N PRO A 105 10.93 -18.04 -17.03
CA PRO A 105 10.23 -16.76 -17.12
C PRO A 105 8.73 -16.83 -16.78
N GLU A 106 8.04 -17.91 -17.15
CA GLU A 106 6.63 -18.09 -16.86
C GLU A 106 6.35 -18.25 -15.37
N LYS A 107 7.23 -18.96 -14.65
CA LYS A 107 7.15 -19.08 -13.19
C LYS A 107 7.48 -17.76 -12.52
N GLN A 108 8.48 -17.03 -13.01
CA GLN A 108 8.79 -15.69 -12.51
C GLN A 108 7.60 -14.75 -12.64
N ALA A 109 6.96 -14.73 -13.81
CA ALA A 109 5.78 -13.91 -14.07
C ALA A 109 4.62 -14.30 -13.14
N SER A 110 4.34 -15.59 -12.99
CA SER A 110 3.29 -16.07 -12.09
C SER A 110 3.55 -15.73 -10.63
N LEU A 111 4.79 -15.79 -10.17
CA LEU A 111 5.16 -15.47 -8.78
C LEU A 111 5.09 -13.97 -8.51
N ARG A 112 5.48 -13.13 -9.48
CA ARG A 112 5.42 -11.66 -9.38
C ARG A 112 4.03 -11.08 -9.63
N PHE A 113 3.09 -11.88 -10.16
CA PHE A 113 1.77 -11.39 -10.54
C PHE A 113 1.00 -10.79 -9.36
N PHE A 114 0.58 -9.53 -9.52
CA PHE A 114 -0.30 -8.83 -8.59
C PHE A 114 -1.23 -7.89 -9.36
N ALA A 115 -2.53 -8.16 -9.36
CA ALA A 115 -3.51 -7.48 -10.18
C ALA A 115 -4.12 -6.25 -9.49
N TRP A 116 -4.26 -5.15 -10.24
CA TRP A 116 -5.10 -4.02 -9.84
C TRP A 116 -6.40 -4.03 -10.63
N ALA A 117 -7.52 -4.28 -9.95
CA ALA A 117 -8.83 -4.34 -10.60
C ALA A 117 -9.56 -2.97 -10.64
N GLY A 118 -8.94 -1.90 -10.13
CA GLY A 118 -9.57 -0.60 -9.96
C GLY A 118 -10.86 -0.66 -9.13
N CYS A 119 -11.67 0.39 -9.16
CA CYS A 119 -13.02 0.36 -8.61
C CYS A 119 -14.06 -0.07 -9.67
N ALA A 120 -14.95 -1.00 -9.31
CA ALA A 120 -16.09 -1.38 -10.16
C ALA A 120 -17.27 -0.38 -10.11
N MET A 121 -17.34 0.47 -9.08
CA MET A 121 -18.42 1.43 -8.84
C MET A 121 -18.39 2.63 -9.82
N HIS A 122 -17.24 2.96 -10.42
CA HIS A 122 -17.14 4.07 -11.40
C HIS A 122 -17.58 3.70 -12.82
N LYS A 123 -18.07 2.49 -13.06
CA LYS A 123 -18.46 2.06 -14.42
C LYS A 123 -19.70 2.75 -14.98
N GLU A 124 -20.43 3.53 -14.17
CA GLU A 124 -21.62 4.27 -14.59
C GLU A 124 -21.56 5.77 -14.24
N LEU A 125 -20.36 6.33 -14.07
CA LEU A 125 -20.21 7.78 -13.83
C LEU A 125 -20.70 8.61 -15.03
N ASN A 126 -20.64 8.07 -16.26
CA ASN A 126 -21.19 8.73 -17.43
C ASN A 126 -22.72 8.90 -17.34
N SER A 127 -23.45 7.94 -16.79
CA SER A 127 -24.89 8.09 -16.55
C SER A 127 -25.19 9.09 -15.44
N VAL A 128 -24.34 9.17 -14.42
CA VAL A 128 -24.46 10.20 -13.37
C VAL A 128 -24.18 11.60 -13.95
N VAL A 129 -23.17 11.75 -14.78
CA VAL A 129 -22.87 13.02 -15.48
C VAL A 129 -24.01 13.39 -16.43
N GLY A 130 -24.52 12.45 -17.22
CA GLY A 130 -25.69 12.68 -18.08
C GLY A 130 -26.93 13.05 -17.29
N GLY A 131 -27.14 12.41 -16.13
CA GLY A 131 -28.22 12.73 -15.20
C GLY A 131 -28.10 14.15 -14.61
N GLU A 132 -26.92 14.54 -14.14
CA GLU A 132 -26.66 15.91 -13.64
C GLU A 132 -26.93 16.96 -14.73
N GLN A 133 -26.44 16.73 -15.94
CA GLN A 133 -26.65 17.63 -17.08
C GLN A 133 -28.14 17.74 -17.42
N GLY A 134 -28.85 16.61 -17.45
CA GLY A 134 -30.28 16.56 -17.71
C GLY A 134 -31.10 17.30 -16.64
N MET A 135 -30.77 17.11 -15.35
CA MET A 135 -31.43 17.82 -14.25
C MET A 135 -31.17 19.33 -14.31
N ARG A 136 -29.93 19.76 -14.60
CA ARG A 136 -29.59 21.18 -14.77
C ARG A 136 -30.37 21.82 -15.91
N ALA A 137 -30.40 21.17 -17.07
CA ALA A 137 -31.18 21.65 -18.21
C ALA A 137 -32.69 21.72 -17.88
N PHE A 138 -33.22 20.73 -17.15
CA PHE A 138 -34.61 20.73 -16.70
C PHE A 138 -34.92 21.90 -15.78
N TRP A 139 -34.10 22.17 -14.77
CA TRP A 139 -34.33 23.29 -13.84
C TRP A 139 -34.28 24.64 -14.58
N GLU A 140 -33.30 24.84 -15.46
CA GLU A 140 -33.18 26.05 -16.27
C GLU A 140 -34.41 26.25 -17.17
N ALA A 141 -34.82 25.21 -17.89
CA ALA A 141 -35.98 25.26 -18.79
C ALA A 141 -37.31 25.53 -18.07
N ASN A 142 -37.43 25.18 -16.79
CA ASN A 142 -38.64 25.35 -16.00
C ASN A 142 -38.55 26.53 -15.01
N GLY A 143 -37.47 27.32 -15.03
CA GLY A 143 -37.28 28.43 -14.10
C GLY A 143 -37.23 28.00 -12.63
N LEU A 144 -36.78 26.77 -12.36
CA LEU A 144 -36.65 26.23 -11.01
C LEU A 144 -35.28 26.62 -10.42
N PRO A 145 -35.20 26.91 -9.11
CA PRO A 145 -33.98 27.41 -8.46
C PRO A 145 -32.82 26.39 -8.42
N GLY A 146 -33.06 25.13 -8.80
CA GLY A 146 -32.05 24.07 -8.74
C GLY A 146 -31.63 23.70 -7.31
N PRO A 147 -30.61 22.84 -7.17
CA PRO A 147 -30.13 22.34 -5.88
C PRO A 147 -29.39 23.44 -5.11
N MET A 148 -29.62 23.47 -3.80
CA MET A 148 -28.99 24.42 -2.89
C MET A 148 -27.50 24.10 -2.73
N LYS A 149 -26.66 25.14 -2.61
CA LYS A 149 -25.24 24.99 -2.28
C LYS A 149 -25.09 24.34 -0.90
N LEU A 150 -24.25 23.31 -0.83
CA LEU A 150 -23.96 22.62 0.43
C LEU A 150 -22.67 23.15 1.02
N HIS A 151 -22.79 23.87 2.13
CA HIS A 151 -21.64 24.39 2.85
C HIS A 151 -20.99 23.29 3.68
N ASN A 152 -19.68 23.11 3.54
CA ASN A 152 -18.92 22.35 4.53
C ASN A 152 -18.96 23.06 5.90
N LYS A 153 -18.47 22.40 6.96
CA LYS A 153 -18.58 22.92 8.34
C LYS A 153 -18.03 24.35 8.49
N ASP A 154 -16.91 24.64 7.84
CA ASP A 154 -16.25 25.94 7.92
C ASP A 154 -17.01 27.01 7.12
N ASN A 155 -17.45 26.68 5.90
CA ASN A 155 -18.26 27.55 5.07
C ASN A 155 -19.64 27.83 5.70
N ALA A 156 -20.20 26.86 6.43
CA ALA A 156 -21.47 27.02 7.13
C ALA A 156 -21.32 27.99 8.32
N ALA A 157 -20.19 27.94 9.03
CA ALA A 157 -19.87 28.90 10.09
C ALA A 157 -19.61 30.30 9.52
N ALA A 158 -18.86 30.40 8.42
CA ALA A 158 -18.61 31.66 7.73
C ALA A 158 -19.89 32.30 7.16
N ALA A 159 -20.80 31.51 6.58
CA ALA A 159 -22.08 32.01 6.08
C ALA A 159 -23.00 32.53 7.20
N LYS A 160 -22.81 32.06 8.44
CA LYS A 160 -23.56 32.48 9.64
C LYS A 160 -22.89 33.63 10.41
N SER A 161 -21.64 33.99 10.11
CA SER A 161 -20.89 34.97 10.90
C SER A 161 -21.33 36.42 10.71
N GLY A 162 -22.26 36.69 9.78
CA GLY A 162 -22.78 38.04 9.50
C GLY A 162 -21.84 38.94 8.70
N ASP A 163 -20.58 38.52 8.48
CA ASP A 163 -19.61 39.22 7.62
C ASP A 163 -19.93 38.92 6.14
N SER A 164 -20.24 39.97 5.36
CA SER A 164 -20.65 39.82 3.96
C SER A 164 -19.56 39.21 3.09
N LYS A 165 -18.28 39.50 3.37
CA LYS A 165 -17.15 38.95 2.59
C LYS A 165 -16.92 37.48 2.90
N ALA A 166 -17.05 37.09 4.16
CA ALA A 166 -16.93 35.70 4.57
C ALA A 166 -18.07 34.85 4.01
N LYS A 167 -19.30 35.39 4.03
CA LYS A 167 -20.48 34.76 3.44
C LYS A 167 -20.36 34.62 1.93
N GLU A 168 -20.00 35.69 1.23
CA GLU A 168 -19.86 35.67 -0.24
C GLU A 168 -18.76 34.70 -0.69
N ARG A 169 -17.64 34.65 0.03
CA ARG A 169 -16.60 33.63 -0.22
C ARG A 169 -17.15 32.22 0.01
N ALA A 170 -17.84 31.97 1.11
CA ALA A 170 -18.40 30.67 1.44
C ALA A 170 -19.41 30.21 0.37
N ASP A 171 -20.27 31.12 -0.10
CA ASP A 171 -21.22 30.85 -1.17
C ASP A 171 -20.48 30.57 -2.50
N ASN A 172 -19.41 31.30 -2.83
CA ASN A 172 -18.67 31.12 -4.08
C ASN A 172 -17.83 29.84 -4.14
N VAL A 173 -17.26 29.41 -3.01
CA VAL A 173 -16.41 28.20 -2.97
C VAL A 173 -17.18 26.91 -2.69
N SER A 174 -18.45 27.00 -2.27
CA SER A 174 -19.31 25.84 -2.03
C SER A 174 -19.95 25.37 -3.33
N GLN A 175 -19.99 24.05 -3.53
CA GLN A 175 -20.63 23.45 -4.69
C GLN A 175 -22.09 23.09 -4.39
N ALA A 176 -22.94 23.25 -5.39
CA ALA A 176 -24.25 22.59 -5.45
C ALA A 176 -24.09 21.24 -6.17
N GLY A 177 -25.01 20.32 -5.89
CA GLY A 177 -25.06 19.02 -6.57
C GLY A 177 -25.57 19.12 -8.00
#